data_AF-A0A8K0CXH1-F1
#
_entry.id   AF-A0A8K0CXH1-F1
#
_cell.length_a   1.000
_cell.length_b   1.000
_cell.length_c   1.000
_cell.angle_alpha   90.00
_cell.angle_beta   90.00
_cell.angle_gamma   90.00
#
_symmetry.space_group_name_H-M   'P 1'
#
loop_
_entity.id
_entity.type
_entity.pdbx_description
1 polymer ?
#
loop_
_entity_poly.entity_id
_entity_poly.type
_entity_poly.pdbx_seq_one_letter_code
_entity_poly.pdbx_strand_id
1 'polypeptide(L)'
;MYYFFCSVKGTEYTNYKGVVVPAKSMGTACNCKLKCFKNISDNQQMEAYTKFYNLSTKDEQDLYLQGLIHFKPVQQRRSLAQSREEYVRNSTFIYYIIVDSQRNKVCKKAFLNFHFLSNKRLQRLQQLLPSGTTPKDKRGKQVSANTILATEKIRIHEHTTPLDHISLPQFRSDSENYVSTKLS
;
A
#
# COMPACT_ATOMS: atom_id res chain seq x y z
N MET A 1 13.36 10.59 -9.30
CA MET A 1 13.26 9.46 -8.35
C MET A 1 11.96 9.60 -7.56
N TYR A 2 10.93 8.82 -7.84
CA TYR A 2 9.67 8.88 -7.08
C TYR A 2 9.54 7.63 -6.19
N TYR A 3 9.70 7.83 -4.89
CA TYR A 3 9.27 6.88 -3.87
C TYR A 3 7.74 6.83 -3.88
N PHE A 4 7.17 5.92 -4.67
CA PHE A 4 5.72 5.69 -4.67
C PHE A 4 5.31 4.94 -3.40
N PHE A 5 4.91 5.70 -2.37
CA PHE A 5 3.98 5.18 -1.37
C PHE A 5 2.71 4.75 -2.09
N CYS A 6 2.38 3.46 -2.04
CA CYS A 6 1.18 2.97 -2.69
C CYS A 6 0.00 3.16 -1.74
N SER A 7 -0.74 4.27 -1.91
CA SER A 7 -2.04 4.45 -1.27
C SER A 7 -2.98 3.30 -1.64
N VAL A 8 -3.67 2.75 -0.63
CA VAL A 8 -4.59 1.61 -0.78
C VAL A 8 -5.88 2.07 -1.45
N LYS A 9 -6.46 3.20 -1.04
CA LYS A 9 -7.76 3.68 -1.52
C LYS A 9 -7.71 4.43 -2.85
N GLY A 10 -6.51 4.79 -3.33
CA GLY A 10 -6.34 5.45 -4.63
C GLY A 10 -6.91 6.86 -4.71
N THR A 11 -7.36 7.43 -3.60
CA THR A 11 -7.81 8.82 -3.47
C THR A 11 -6.61 9.77 -3.42
N GLU A 12 -6.88 11.05 -3.65
CA GLU A 12 -5.92 12.12 -3.40
C GLU A 12 -5.48 12.12 -1.93
N TYR A 13 -4.21 12.44 -1.69
CA TYR A 13 -3.68 12.59 -0.34
C TYR A 13 -2.46 13.51 -0.32
N THR A 14 -2.23 14.16 0.82
CA THR A 14 -1.02 14.95 1.05
C THR A 14 0.05 14.06 1.69
N ASN A 15 1.25 14.06 1.11
CA ASN A 15 2.37 13.32 1.63
C ASN A 15 3.02 14.03 2.85
N TYR A 16 3.87 13.35 3.61
CA TYR A 16 4.61 13.92 4.76
C TYR A 16 5.47 15.16 4.41
N LYS A 17 5.78 15.35 3.12
CA LYS A 17 6.49 16.52 2.59
C LYS A 17 5.58 17.70 2.23
N GLY A 18 4.28 17.64 2.53
CA GLY A 18 3.30 18.66 2.15
C GLY A 18 2.90 18.64 0.67
N VAL A 19 3.40 17.70 -0.13
CA VAL A 19 3.08 17.59 -1.56
C VAL A 19 1.76 16.84 -1.75
N VAL A 20 0.82 17.44 -2.47
CA VAL A 20 -0.46 16.82 -2.87
C VAL A 20 -0.20 15.79 -3.97
N VAL A 21 -0.61 14.55 -3.71
CA VAL A 21 -0.57 13.45 -4.67
C VAL A 21 -1.98 13.26 -5.22
N PRO A 22 -2.20 13.41 -6.54
CA PRO A 22 -3.54 13.33 -7.12
C PRO A 22 -4.14 11.94 -6.98
N ALA A 23 -5.47 11.88 -7.05
CA ALA A 23 -6.20 10.63 -7.12
C ALA A 23 -5.74 9.79 -8.33
N LYS A 24 -5.73 8.48 -8.15
CA LYS A 24 -5.38 7.55 -9.21
C LYS A 24 -6.48 7.54 -10.25
N SER A 25 -6.11 7.69 -11.51
CA SER A 25 -7.01 7.60 -12.65
C SER A 25 -6.57 6.47 -13.57
N MET A 26 -7.47 6.00 -14.43
CA MET A 26 -7.10 5.00 -15.43
C MET A 26 -5.95 5.49 -16.31
N GLY A 27 -5.02 4.56 -16.60
CA GLY A 27 -3.90 4.84 -17.51
C GLY A 27 -4.32 4.91 -18.98
N THR A 28 -3.38 5.29 -19.84
CA THR A 28 -3.62 5.44 -21.28
C THR A 28 -4.04 4.14 -21.97
N ALA A 29 -4.84 4.24 -23.02
CA ALA A 29 -5.26 3.07 -23.79
C ALA A 29 -4.07 2.34 -24.42
N CYS A 30 -4.09 1.00 -24.41
CA CYS A 30 -3.04 0.20 -25.03
C CYS A 30 -3.38 -0.12 -26.50
N ASN A 31 -2.37 -0.06 -27.38
CA ASN A 31 -2.50 -0.42 -28.80
C ASN A 31 -2.16 -1.91 -29.07
N CYS A 32 -2.70 -2.83 -28.27
CA CYS A 32 -2.36 -4.25 -28.36
C CYS A 32 -3.26 -5.01 -29.36
N LYS A 33 -2.80 -6.17 -29.84
CA LYS A 33 -3.58 -7.05 -30.74
C LYS A 33 -4.89 -7.55 -30.11
N LEU A 34 -4.94 -7.64 -28.79
CA LEU A 34 -6.13 -8.03 -28.03
C LEU A 34 -7.18 -6.91 -27.93
N LYS A 35 -6.85 -5.69 -28.43
CA LYS A 35 -7.74 -4.51 -28.41
C LYS A 35 -8.41 -4.28 -27.05
N CYS A 36 -7.67 -4.45 -25.95
CA CYS A 36 -8.24 -4.52 -24.59
C CYS A 36 -9.16 -3.34 -24.24
N PHE A 37 -8.76 -2.10 -24.55
CA PHE A 37 -9.56 -0.89 -24.28
C PHE A 37 -10.76 -0.70 -25.22
N LYS A 38 -10.81 -1.41 -26.34
CA LYS A 38 -11.98 -1.42 -27.23
C LYS A 38 -12.96 -2.53 -26.85
N ASN A 39 -12.44 -3.65 -26.36
CA ASN A 39 -13.26 -4.81 -25.98
C ASN A 39 -13.89 -4.67 -24.59
N ILE A 40 -13.29 -3.83 -23.72
CA ILE A 40 -13.77 -3.60 -22.36
C ILE A 40 -14.28 -2.17 -22.29
N SER A 41 -15.59 -2.02 -22.09
CA SER A 41 -16.25 -0.72 -21.99
C SER A 41 -15.79 0.06 -20.76
N ASP A 42 -15.97 1.38 -20.77
CA ASP A 42 -15.52 2.23 -19.65
C ASP A 42 -16.22 1.88 -18.33
N ASN A 43 -17.50 1.49 -18.38
CA ASN A 43 -18.24 1.01 -17.20
C ASN A 43 -17.60 -0.24 -16.59
N GLN A 44 -17.20 -1.19 -17.43
CA GLN A 44 -16.53 -2.42 -17.01
C GLN A 44 -15.11 -2.15 -16.48
N GLN A 45 -14.40 -1.20 -17.09
CA GLN A 45 -13.10 -0.73 -16.57
C GLN A 45 -13.27 -0.13 -15.17
N MET A 46 -14.30 0.70 -14.96
CA MET A 46 -14.62 1.28 -13.66
C MET A 46 -15.07 0.25 -12.64
N GLU A 47 -15.77 -0.81 -13.06
CA GLU A 47 -16.11 -1.94 -12.19
C GLU A 47 -14.84 -2.64 -11.67
N ALA A 48 -13.91 -2.97 -12.57
CA ALA A 48 -12.62 -3.57 -12.21
C ALA A 48 -11.79 -2.67 -11.28
N TYR A 49 -11.78 -1.36 -11.54
CA TYR A 49 -11.16 -0.36 -10.67
C TYR A 49 -11.74 -0.38 -9.26
N THR A 50 -13.07 -0.27 -9.19
CA THR A 50 -13.81 -0.16 -7.94
C THR A 50 -13.61 -1.41 -7.10
N LYS A 51 -13.70 -2.61 -7.70
CA LYS A 51 -13.39 -3.87 -7.01
C LYS A 51 -12.00 -3.88 -6.39
N PHE A 52 -10.99 -3.39 -7.10
CA PHE A 52 -9.61 -3.35 -6.61
C PHE A 52 -9.39 -2.32 -5.49
N TYR A 53 -9.94 -1.11 -5.63
CA TYR A 53 -9.77 -0.04 -4.65
C TYR A 53 -10.71 -0.13 -3.44
N ASN A 54 -11.76 -0.95 -3.51
CA ASN A 54 -12.62 -1.27 -2.37
C ASN A 54 -11.91 -2.14 -1.33
N LEU A 55 -10.89 -2.91 -1.73
CA LEU A 55 -10.08 -3.70 -0.80
C LEU A 55 -9.42 -2.81 0.26
N SER A 56 -9.30 -3.32 1.47
CA SER A 56 -8.94 -2.54 2.66
C SER A 56 -7.45 -2.54 2.93
N THR A 57 -6.76 -3.62 2.56
CA THR A 57 -5.33 -3.77 2.81
C THR A 57 -4.53 -4.00 1.53
N LYS A 58 -3.24 -3.67 1.59
CA LYS A 58 -2.33 -3.97 0.47
C LYS A 58 -2.20 -5.47 0.22
N ASP A 59 -2.29 -6.27 1.27
CA ASP A 59 -2.19 -7.73 1.20
C ASP A 59 -3.40 -8.31 0.46
N GLU A 60 -4.62 -7.84 0.76
CA GLU A 60 -5.83 -8.18 -0.01
C GLU A 60 -5.70 -7.80 -1.48
N GLN A 61 -5.21 -6.58 -1.77
CA GLN A 61 -4.99 -6.14 -3.14
C GLN A 61 -3.96 -7.00 -3.89
N ASP A 62 -2.83 -7.30 -3.27
CA ASP A 62 -1.79 -8.12 -3.89
C ASP A 62 -2.26 -9.56 -4.11
N LEU A 63 -3.03 -10.12 -3.18
CA LEU A 63 -3.66 -11.44 -3.29
C LEU A 63 -4.66 -11.47 -4.46
N TYR A 64 -5.55 -10.46 -4.54
CA TYR A 64 -6.48 -10.31 -5.65
C TYR A 64 -5.75 -10.25 -7.00
N LEU A 65 -4.72 -9.40 -7.12
CA LEU A 65 -3.92 -9.27 -8.34
C LEU A 65 -3.21 -10.58 -8.70
N GLN A 66 -2.70 -11.33 -7.73
CA GLN A 66 -2.11 -12.65 -8.00
C GLN A 66 -3.13 -13.64 -8.56
N GLY A 67 -4.36 -13.66 -8.04
CA GLY A 67 -5.42 -14.53 -8.57
C GLY A 67 -5.75 -14.25 -10.04
N LEU A 68 -5.55 -13.01 -10.48
CA LEU A 68 -5.72 -12.59 -11.87
C LEU A 68 -4.54 -12.93 -12.78
N ILE A 69 -3.40 -13.38 -12.24
CA ILE A 69 -2.20 -13.73 -13.00
C ILE A 69 -2.10 -15.26 -13.09
N HIS A 70 -1.92 -15.77 -14.30
CA HIS A 70 -1.67 -17.19 -14.54
C HIS A 70 -0.22 -17.39 -14.97
N PHE A 71 0.54 -18.13 -14.15
CA PHE A 71 1.89 -18.57 -14.46
C PHE A 71 1.89 -19.78 -15.40
N LYS A 72 2.68 -19.73 -16.47
CA LYS A 72 2.87 -20.85 -17.40
C LYS A 72 4.38 -21.09 -17.58
N PRO A 73 4.93 -22.21 -17.05
CA PRO A 73 6.33 -22.55 -17.28
C PRO A 73 6.56 -22.92 -18.75
N VAL A 74 7.79 -22.74 -19.24
CA VAL A 74 8.16 -23.19 -20.59
C VAL A 74 8.24 -24.71 -20.60
N GLN A 75 7.40 -25.34 -21.43
CA GLN A 75 7.29 -26.80 -21.51
C GLN A 75 8.33 -27.42 -22.46
N GLN A 76 8.72 -26.71 -23.51
CA GLN A 76 9.66 -27.20 -24.53
C GLN A 76 10.52 -26.05 -25.03
N ARG A 77 11.81 -26.33 -25.29
CA ARG A 77 12.75 -25.41 -25.93
C ARG A 77 13.16 -26.01 -27.26
N ARG A 78 13.14 -25.20 -28.31
CA ARG A 78 13.84 -25.57 -29.55
C ARG A 78 15.33 -25.43 -29.27
N SER A 79 16.13 -26.44 -29.63
CA SER A 79 17.58 -26.36 -29.62
C SER A 79 18.00 -25.26 -30.60
N LEU A 80 18.46 -24.13 -30.08
CA LEU A 80 19.14 -23.12 -30.88
C LEU A 80 20.62 -23.49 -30.90
N ALA A 81 21.21 -23.56 -32.11
CA ALA A 81 22.63 -23.80 -32.28
C ALA A 81 23.44 -22.82 -31.40
N GLN A 82 24.40 -23.35 -30.66
CA GLN A 82 25.22 -22.66 -29.66
C GLN A 82 25.78 -21.33 -30.18
N SER A 83 25.10 -20.21 -29.92
CA SER A 83 25.70 -18.87 -30.07
C SER A 83 24.75 -17.81 -29.50
N ARG A 84 24.62 -17.80 -28.18
CA ARG A 84 24.48 -16.59 -27.34
C ARG A 84 24.14 -17.05 -25.95
N GLU A 85 24.83 -16.47 -24.98
CA GLU A 85 24.40 -16.35 -23.59
C GLU A 85 23.14 -15.43 -23.55
N GLU A 86 22.11 -15.77 -24.31
CA GLU A 86 20.93 -14.94 -24.47
C GLU A 86 20.02 -15.14 -23.26
N TYR A 87 19.43 -14.05 -22.77
CA TYR A 87 18.43 -14.07 -21.71
C TYR A 87 17.30 -15.04 -22.07
N VAL A 88 17.37 -16.28 -21.57
CA VAL A 88 16.36 -17.29 -21.89
C VAL A 88 15.15 -17.06 -21.01
N ARG A 89 14.02 -16.75 -21.65
CA ARG A 89 12.74 -16.61 -20.96
C ARG A 89 12.30 -17.96 -20.41
N ASN A 90 12.35 -18.13 -19.09
CA ASN A 90 11.99 -19.39 -18.42
C ASN A 90 10.47 -19.57 -18.20
N SER A 91 9.69 -18.49 -18.30
CA SER A 91 8.27 -18.52 -17.99
C SER A 91 7.45 -17.46 -18.72
N THR A 92 6.15 -17.71 -18.82
CA THR A 92 5.16 -16.79 -19.35
C THR A 92 4.10 -16.49 -18.30
N PHE A 93 3.67 -15.23 -18.23
CA PHE A 93 2.56 -14.79 -17.39
C PHE A 93 1.42 -14.34 -18.29
N ILE A 94 0.22 -14.81 -17.99
CA ILE A 94 -1.02 -14.41 -18.66
C ILE A 94 -1.84 -13.61 -17.66
N TYR A 95 -2.37 -12.46 -18.08
CA TYR A 95 -3.11 -11.55 -17.21
C TYR A 95 -4.58 -11.57 -17.58
N TYR A 96 -5.42 -11.44 -16.56
CA TYR A 96 -6.85 -11.41 -16.71
C TYR A 96 -7.45 -10.27 -15.91
N ILE A 97 -8.67 -9.89 -16.28
CA ILE A 97 -9.56 -9.08 -15.45
C ILE A 97 -10.90 -9.81 -15.33
N ILE A 98 -11.66 -9.53 -14.28
CA ILE A 98 -12.99 -10.09 -14.09
C ILE A 98 -14.01 -8.99 -14.35
N VAL A 99 -14.81 -9.19 -15.39
CA VAL A 99 -15.83 -8.26 -15.88
C VAL A 99 -17.06 -9.09 -16.21
N ASP A 100 -18.25 -8.66 -15.79
CA ASP A 100 -19.51 -9.40 -15.96
C ASP A 100 -19.41 -10.86 -15.49
N SER A 101 -18.70 -11.07 -14.38
CA SER A 101 -18.39 -12.40 -13.82
C SER A 101 -17.56 -13.32 -14.74
N GLN A 102 -17.03 -12.80 -15.85
CA GLN A 102 -16.19 -13.54 -16.79
C GLN A 102 -14.73 -13.11 -16.74
N ARG A 103 -13.85 -14.09 -16.94
CA ARG A 103 -12.40 -13.89 -16.92
C ARG A 103 -11.90 -13.48 -18.31
N ASN A 104 -11.66 -12.20 -18.50
CA ASN A 104 -11.23 -11.61 -19.76
C ASN A 104 -9.70 -11.50 -19.84
N LYS A 105 -9.09 -12.08 -20.87
CA LYS A 105 -7.63 -12.04 -21.07
C LYS A 105 -7.18 -10.68 -21.56
N VAL A 106 -6.17 -10.10 -20.91
CA VAL A 106 -5.64 -8.77 -21.23
C VAL A 106 -4.12 -8.77 -21.42
N CYS A 107 -3.60 -7.74 -22.09
CA CYS A 107 -2.16 -7.54 -22.18
C CYS A 107 -1.59 -6.96 -20.87
N LYS A 108 -0.27 -7.05 -20.68
CA LYS A 108 0.41 -6.50 -19.49
C LYS A 108 0.12 -5.00 -19.30
N LYS A 109 0.16 -4.21 -20.38
CA LYS A 109 -0.08 -2.76 -20.32
C LYS A 109 -1.50 -2.44 -19.84
N ALA A 110 -2.51 -3.10 -20.42
CA ALA A 110 -3.90 -2.97 -19.99
C ALA A 110 -4.06 -3.36 -18.51
N PHE A 111 -3.48 -4.50 -18.10
CA PHE A 111 -3.54 -4.92 -16.70
C PHE A 111 -2.97 -3.88 -15.73
N LEU A 112 -1.83 -3.27 -16.06
CA LEU A 112 -1.23 -2.21 -15.26
C LEU A 112 -2.12 -0.95 -15.23
N ASN A 113 -2.68 -0.57 -16.38
CA ASN A 113 -3.45 0.66 -16.51
C ASN A 113 -4.82 0.57 -15.85
N PHE A 114 -5.50 -0.58 -15.95
CA PHE A 114 -6.80 -0.82 -15.30
C PHE A 114 -6.73 -0.81 -13.77
N HIS A 115 -5.60 -1.21 -13.19
CA HIS A 115 -5.42 -1.23 -11.73
C HIS A 115 -4.55 -0.08 -11.20
N PHE A 116 -4.08 0.83 -12.08
CA PHE A 116 -3.05 1.82 -11.80
C PHE A 116 -1.85 1.24 -11.01
N LEU A 117 -1.32 0.15 -11.56
CA LEU A 117 -0.26 -0.64 -10.93
C LEU A 117 1.11 -0.24 -11.47
N SER A 118 2.11 -0.20 -10.59
CA SER A 118 3.50 -0.02 -11.02
C SER A 118 4.09 -1.33 -11.53
N ASN A 119 5.00 -1.24 -12.51
CA ASN A 119 5.72 -2.41 -13.03
C ASN A 119 6.46 -3.19 -11.94
N LYS A 120 7.08 -2.49 -10.97
CA LYS A 120 7.80 -3.11 -9.85
C LYS A 120 6.87 -3.96 -8.98
N ARG A 121 5.66 -3.47 -8.70
CA ARG A 121 4.66 -4.22 -7.92
C ARG A 121 4.27 -5.48 -8.69
N LEU A 122 3.99 -5.38 -9.99
CA LEU A 122 3.68 -6.55 -10.82
C LEU A 122 4.82 -7.58 -10.86
N GLN A 123 6.08 -7.14 -11.05
CA GLN A 123 7.25 -8.03 -11.06
C GLN A 123 7.42 -8.80 -9.76
N ARG A 124 7.21 -8.14 -8.61
CA ARG A 124 7.20 -8.83 -7.30
C ARG A 124 6.14 -9.93 -7.26
N LEU A 125 4.91 -9.65 -7.70
CA LEU A 125 3.85 -10.67 -7.72
C LEU A 125 4.21 -11.86 -8.62
N GLN A 126 4.83 -11.59 -9.77
CA GLN A 126 5.32 -12.61 -10.70
C GLN A 126 6.41 -13.50 -10.12
N GLN A 127 7.30 -12.95 -9.30
CA GLN A 127 8.35 -13.73 -8.64
C GLN A 127 7.81 -14.65 -7.54
N LEU A 128 6.75 -14.21 -6.85
CA LEU A 128 6.11 -14.97 -5.76
C LEU A 128 5.13 -16.04 -6.25
N LEU A 129 4.60 -15.90 -7.47
CA LEU A 129 3.61 -16.83 -8.03
C LEU A 129 4.15 -18.27 -8.17
N PRO A 130 5.35 -18.50 -8.75
CA PRO A 130 5.91 -19.84 -8.91
C PRO A 130 6.18 -20.53 -7.57
N SER A 131 6.50 -19.78 -6.51
CA SER A 131 6.73 -20.31 -5.16
C SER A 131 5.43 -20.51 -4.38
N GLY A 132 4.26 -20.28 -4.97
CA GLY A 132 2.96 -20.40 -4.31
C GLY A 132 2.81 -19.48 -3.09
N THR A 133 3.60 -18.42 -2.99
CA THR A 133 3.69 -17.61 -1.79
C THR A 133 2.73 -16.43 -1.85
N THR A 134 1.87 -16.30 -0.84
CA THR A 134 1.00 -15.13 -0.69
C THR A 134 1.83 -13.87 -0.40
N PRO A 135 1.65 -12.78 -1.17
CA PRO A 135 2.29 -11.51 -0.92
C PRO A 135 1.89 -10.98 0.45
N LYS A 136 2.89 -10.67 1.27
CA LYS A 136 2.71 -9.99 2.54
C LYS A 136 3.49 -8.68 2.55
N ASP A 137 2.86 -7.64 3.06
CA ASP A 137 3.46 -6.34 3.25
C ASP A 137 4.28 -6.35 4.54
N LYS A 138 5.59 -6.23 4.39
CA LYS A 138 6.56 -6.22 5.48
C LYS A 138 7.09 -4.82 5.82
N ARG A 139 6.59 -3.76 5.16
CA ARG A 139 7.02 -2.38 5.46
C ARG A 139 6.72 -2.02 6.90
N GLY A 140 7.69 -1.41 7.59
CA GLY A 140 7.54 -0.99 9.00
C GLY A 140 7.37 -2.11 10.01
N LYS A 141 7.44 -3.39 9.59
CA LYS A 141 7.26 -4.56 10.47
C LYS A 141 8.58 -5.20 10.89
N GLN A 142 9.72 -4.68 10.42
CA GLN A 142 11.01 -5.16 10.87
C GLN A 142 11.30 -4.58 12.26
N VAL A 143 11.41 -5.46 13.24
CA VAL A 143 11.87 -5.12 14.58
C VAL A 143 13.38 -4.87 14.50
N SER A 144 13.84 -3.72 14.99
CA SER A 144 15.28 -3.45 15.07
C SER A 144 15.88 -4.30 16.19
N ALA A 145 17.14 -4.72 16.06
CA ALA A 145 17.84 -5.45 17.12
C ALA A 145 17.87 -4.64 18.44
N ASN A 146 17.82 -3.31 18.35
CA ASN A 146 17.80 -2.39 19.48
C ASN A 146 16.39 -2.13 20.00
N THR A 147 15.38 -2.89 19.56
CA THR A 147 14.00 -2.69 20.03
C THR A 147 13.90 -3.12 21.48
N ILE A 148 13.63 -2.14 22.34
CA ILE A 148 13.37 -2.33 23.76
C ILE A 148 12.14 -3.24 23.95
N LEU A 149 12.22 -4.15 24.94
CA LEU A 149 11.16 -5.10 25.26
C LEU A 149 9.86 -4.35 25.61
N ALA A 150 8.71 -4.96 25.30
CA ALA A 150 7.40 -4.33 25.55
C ALA A 150 7.19 -3.93 27.02
N THR A 151 7.70 -4.73 27.96
CA THR A 151 7.65 -4.46 29.41
C THR A 151 8.40 -3.19 29.80
N GLU A 152 9.57 -2.97 29.21
CA GLU A 152 10.38 -1.77 29.46
C GLU A 152 9.74 -0.52 28.84
N LYS A 153 9.05 -0.65 27.69
CA LYS A 153 8.27 0.46 27.12
C LYS A 153 7.11 0.88 28.04
N ILE A 154 6.43 -0.08 28.66
CA ILE A 154 5.37 0.20 29.63
C ILE A 154 5.95 0.95 30.83
N ARG A 155 7.07 0.48 31.40
CA ARG A 155 7.75 1.15 32.52
C ARG A 155 8.15 2.60 32.19
N ILE A 156 8.74 2.82 31.01
CA ILE A 156 9.10 4.17 30.56
C ILE A 156 7.85 5.05 30.44
N HIS A 157 6.76 4.52 29.87
CA HIS A 157 5.50 5.25 29.73
C HIS A 157 4.92 5.63 31.10
N GLU A 158 4.83 4.69 32.04
CA GLU A 158 4.34 4.91 33.41
C GLU A 158 5.18 5.95 34.17
N HIS A 159 6.50 6.00 33.93
CA HIS A 159 7.38 6.97 34.57
C HIS A 159 7.31 8.37 33.92
N THR A 160 6.96 8.46 32.64
CA THR A 160 6.93 9.74 31.89
C THR A 160 5.56 10.38 31.83
N THR A 161 4.49 9.64 32.15
CA THR A 161 3.17 10.21 32.38
C THR A 161 3.23 11.19 33.56
N PRO A 162 2.97 12.49 33.36
CA PRO A 162 2.85 13.43 34.45
C PRO A 162 1.75 12.93 35.39
N LEU A 163 2.04 12.86 36.69
CA LEU A 163 0.99 12.69 37.68
C LEU A 163 0.08 13.92 37.54
N ASP A 164 -1.18 13.68 37.18
CA ASP A 164 -2.19 14.73 37.08
C ASP A 164 -2.13 15.62 38.33
N HIS A 165 -2.12 16.92 38.07
CA HIS A 165 -1.99 17.99 39.05
C HIS A 165 -2.68 17.67 40.38
N ILE A 166 -1.88 17.37 41.41
CA ILE A 166 -2.32 17.57 42.79
C ILE A 166 -2.63 19.06 42.89
N SER A 167 -3.92 19.40 42.92
CA SER A 167 -4.38 20.74 43.20
C SER A 167 -3.80 21.16 44.54
N LEU A 168 -2.73 21.97 44.50
CA LEU A 168 -2.21 22.64 45.68
C LEU A 168 -3.37 23.41 46.31
N PRO A 169 -3.61 23.29 47.64
CA PRO A 169 -4.65 24.06 48.29
C PRO A 169 -4.41 25.54 48.01
N GLN A 170 -5.43 26.24 47.51
CA GLN A 170 -5.37 27.69 47.35
C GLN A 170 -5.09 28.29 48.73
N PHE A 171 -3.92 28.91 48.89
CA PHE A 171 -3.64 29.76 50.05
C PHE A 171 -4.69 30.88 50.05
N ARG A 172 -5.66 30.82 50.97
CA ARG A 172 -6.49 31.98 51.31
C ARG A 172 -5.55 33.00 51.94
N SER A 173 -5.35 34.13 51.28
CA SER A 173 -4.81 35.30 51.95
C SER A 173 -5.87 35.80 52.92
N ASP A 174 -5.70 35.51 54.20
CA ASP A 174 -6.47 36.17 55.24
C ASP A 174 -6.13 37.66 55.20
N SER A 175 -7.13 38.50 54.97
CA SER A 175 -7.03 39.94 55.06
C SER A 175 -6.75 40.32 56.52
N GLU A 176 -5.50 40.65 56.83
CA GLU A 176 -5.16 41.28 58.11
C GLU A 176 -5.77 42.68 58.16
N ASN A 177 -6.84 42.82 58.95
CA ASN A 177 -7.42 44.11 59.30
C ASN A 177 -6.45 44.87 60.21
N TYR A 178 -5.81 45.92 59.68
CA TYR A 178 -5.04 46.86 60.50
C TYR A 178 -6.00 47.69 61.35
N VAL A 179 -6.05 47.40 62.66
CA VAL A 179 -6.76 48.23 63.64
C VAL A 179 -6.04 49.59 63.71
N SER A 180 -6.73 50.64 63.29
CA SER A 180 -6.24 52.02 63.36
C SER A 180 -6.48 52.57 64.76
N THR A 181 -5.42 52.69 65.57
CA THR A 181 -5.50 53.37 66.86
C THR A 181 -5.40 54.88 66.64
N LYS A 182 -6.50 55.58 66.89
CA LYS A 182 -6.56 57.05 66.95
C LYS A 182 -5.74 57.55 68.13
N LEU A 183 -4.78 58.44 67.89
CA LEU A 183 -4.21 59.32 68.91
C LEU A 183 -5.18 60.48 69.13
N SER A 184 -5.56 60.70 70.39
CA SER A 184 -6.24 61.90 70.91
C SER A 184 -5.47 62.37 72.13
#